data_AF-A0A1G5PXQ6-F1
#
_entry.id   AF-A0A1G5PXQ6-F1
#
_cell.length_a   1.000
_cell.length_b   1.000
_cell.length_c   1.000
_cell.angle_alpha   90.00
_cell.angle_beta   90.00
_cell.angle_gamma   90.00
#
_symmetry.space_group_name_H-M   'P 1'
#
loop_
_entity.id
_entity.type
_entity.pdbx_description
1 polymer ?
#
loop_
_entity_poly.entity_id
_entity_poly.type
_entity_poly.pdbx_seq_one_letter_code
_entity_poly.pdbx_strand_id
1 'polypeptide(L)'
;MHKTQNQPGSALTDPVRYPSGASAPVRTKRAFVLVLLTLFIPGSAQIVAGDRRLGRVALRVTLTVWALALVTLFIAMVNRTLLLSVFTHPIGSLLIIVVLVALALGWAYLFLNTLRIIRPALLAPGMRPIIAVVLAASTILASGSLGYIAYVLNVSRNAIGSIFDAGPAIEPVDGRYNFLMMGGDAGDDRTGRRPDSLSVISVDAKTGESAIISVPRNLQNAQFSEGSPMRKIYPDGYNCGDECLINAVNTEVTNNYKDLYPGVADPGAQATLEAVSGTLGITVQAYVLVDMDGFAKLIDAMGGIRIKAGGWVPISGPVTDEANGIHGMPDGWIPAGDQHLDGFHALWYGRSREFVDDYARIARQQCVQQAMLKQLDPATLLTKFEDIANAGTKVVDSNISSNQLGSFVDLALKSKNQPVKRLTIGPPDFDASFSTVPDFDLIHSKVQETLAGSNGPKADDALVTGNGAAAGTIVAAGPVAGSHPAGQLPSPSADFTPVTTTPDGTPITIELLNGLKAQGDEQGIRDLVATNGQCAPL
;
A
#
# COMPACT_ATOMS: atom_id res chain seq x y z
N MET A 1 95.50 21.27 1.34
CA MET A 1 94.48 20.82 2.33
C MET A 1 93.13 21.42 1.94
N HIS A 2 92.39 20.77 1.05
CA HIS A 2 91.04 21.20 0.70
C HIS A 2 90.02 20.40 1.53
N LYS A 3 89.26 21.12 2.37
CA LYS A 3 88.09 20.61 3.09
C LYS A 3 87.03 20.19 2.06
N THR A 4 86.73 18.91 2.04
CA THR A 4 85.53 18.32 1.41
C THR A 4 84.29 18.80 2.15
N GLN A 5 83.40 19.51 1.45
CA GLN A 5 82.06 19.83 1.92
C GLN A 5 81.17 18.58 1.83
N ASN A 6 80.54 18.24 2.95
CA ASN A 6 79.45 17.27 3.05
C ASN A 6 78.25 17.71 2.21
N GLN A 7 77.78 16.85 1.30
CA GLN A 7 76.44 16.92 0.72
C GLN A 7 75.42 16.22 1.64
N PRO A 8 74.26 16.83 1.94
CA PRO A 8 73.21 16.18 2.72
C PRO A 8 72.18 15.46 1.82
N GLY A 9 71.89 14.21 2.19
CA GLY A 9 70.55 13.61 2.10
C GLY A 9 70.02 13.22 0.71
N SER A 10 70.08 11.92 0.42
CA SER A 10 69.24 11.24 -0.59
C SER A 10 67.80 11.77 -0.59
N ALA A 11 67.41 12.45 -1.66
CA ALA A 11 66.03 12.87 -1.89
C ALA A 11 65.15 11.62 -2.09
N LEU A 12 64.19 11.42 -1.20
CA LEU A 12 63.20 10.34 -1.30
C LEU A 12 62.46 10.44 -2.64
N THR A 13 62.66 9.44 -3.51
CA THR A 13 62.21 9.42 -4.93
C THR A 13 60.76 8.98 -5.13
N ASP A 14 60.02 8.69 -4.07
CA ASP A 14 58.63 8.22 -4.17
C ASP A 14 57.62 9.39 -4.23
N PRO A 15 57.09 9.74 -5.42
CA PRO A 15 56.15 10.84 -5.57
C PRO A 15 54.80 10.57 -4.88
N VAL A 16 54.50 9.32 -4.53
CA VAL A 16 53.25 8.92 -3.86
C VAL A 16 53.24 9.40 -2.42
N ARG A 17 54.36 9.26 -1.70
CA ARG A 17 54.48 9.64 -0.29
C ARG A 17 55.14 11.01 -0.09
N TYR A 18 56.05 11.39 -0.99
CA TYR A 18 56.82 12.64 -0.91
C TYR A 18 56.65 13.46 -2.20
N PRO A 19 55.49 14.15 -2.38
CA PRO A 19 55.15 14.80 -3.65
C PRO A 19 55.94 16.09 -3.93
N SER A 20 56.75 16.61 -2.99
CA SER A 20 57.44 17.90 -3.14
C SER A 20 58.47 17.93 -4.27
N GLY A 21 59.11 16.79 -4.57
CA GLY A 21 60.09 16.67 -5.66
C GLY A 21 59.49 16.32 -7.03
N ALA A 22 58.17 16.13 -7.13
CA ALA A 22 57.51 15.67 -8.35
C ALA A 22 57.04 16.83 -9.24
N SER A 23 57.01 16.60 -10.56
CA SER A 23 56.51 17.59 -11.53
C SER A 23 55.02 17.90 -11.32
N ALA A 24 54.56 19.09 -11.77
CA ALA A 24 53.17 19.50 -11.61
C ALA A 24 52.14 18.50 -12.19
N PRO A 25 52.32 17.92 -13.39
CA PRO A 25 51.40 16.90 -13.91
C PRO A 25 51.32 15.64 -13.03
N VAL A 26 52.45 15.19 -12.48
CA VAL A 26 52.50 14.01 -11.60
C VAL A 26 51.76 14.27 -10.28
N ARG A 27 51.92 15.47 -9.70
CA ARG A 27 51.19 15.86 -8.48
C ARG A 27 49.68 15.94 -8.71
N THR A 28 49.25 16.44 -9.87
CA THR A 28 47.84 16.48 -10.26
C THR A 28 47.27 15.08 -10.44
N LYS A 29 47.95 14.20 -11.20
CA LYS A 29 47.52 12.80 -11.37
C LYS A 29 47.41 12.07 -10.04
N ARG A 30 48.40 12.26 -9.16
CA ARG A 30 48.37 11.73 -7.78
C ARG A 30 47.14 12.21 -7.02
N ALA A 31 46.81 13.50 -7.09
CA ALA A 31 45.65 14.04 -6.38
C ALA A 31 44.34 13.34 -6.80
N PHE A 32 44.11 13.20 -8.10
CA PHE A 32 42.94 12.45 -8.62
C PHE A 32 42.93 10.99 -8.17
N VAL A 33 44.07 10.29 -8.26
CA VAL A 33 44.18 8.89 -7.81
C VAL A 33 43.82 8.77 -6.33
N LEU A 34 44.27 9.69 -5.48
CA LEU A 34 43.95 9.65 -4.04
C LEU A 34 42.47 9.91 -3.77
N VAL A 35 41.82 10.78 -4.54
CA VAL A 35 40.36 10.99 -4.45
C VAL A 35 39.62 9.72 -4.85
N LEU A 36 39.96 9.12 -6.00
CA LEU A 36 39.34 7.88 -6.48
C LEU A 36 39.54 6.71 -5.50
N LEU A 37 40.74 6.58 -4.95
CA LEU A 37 41.04 5.59 -3.92
C LEU A 37 40.14 5.78 -2.69
N THR A 38 39.95 7.02 -2.24
CA THR A 38 39.05 7.31 -1.11
C THR A 38 37.58 7.06 -1.44
N LEU A 39 37.17 7.29 -2.69
CA LEU A 39 35.80 7.10 -3.17
C LEU A 39 35.41 5.64 -3.38
N PHE A 40 36.31 4.78 -3.85
CA PHE A 40 35.97 3.38 -4.12
C PHE A 40 36.40 2.43 -2.99
N ILE A 41 37.50 2.72 -2.32
CA ILE A 41 38.06 1.87 -1.26
C ILE A 41 38.47 2.76 -0.08
N PRO A 42 37.53 3.16 0.78
CA PRO A 42 37.80 4.05 1.91
C PRO A 42 38.94 3.51 2.80
N GLY A 43 39.93 4.36 3.08
CA GLY A 43 41.14 4.01 3.83
C GLY A 43 42.36 3.69 2.96
N SER A 44 42.18 3.37 1.68
CA SER A 44 43.29 3.00 0.78
C SER A 44 44.25 4.17 0.50
N ALA A 45 43.73 5.38 0.29
CA ALA A 45 44.55 6.59 0.11
C ALA A 45 45.48 6.86 1.32
N GLN A 46 44.99 6.60 2.54
CA GLN A 46 45.74 6.78 3.78
C GLN A 46 46.81 5.70 3.96
N ILE A 47 46.56 4.45 3.55
CA ILE A 47 47.59 3.40 3.56
C ILE A 47 48.74 3.73 2.60
N VAL A 48 48.39 4.18 1.40
CA VAL A 48 49.33 4.41 0.31
C VAL A 48 50.15 5.69 0.52
N ALA A 49 49.50 6.79 0.91
CA ALA A 49 50.13 8.11 0.92
C ALA A 49 50.10 8.84 2.28
N GLY A 50 49.44 8.29 3.31
CA GLY A 50 49.22 8.94 4.60
C GLY A 50 49.58 8.08 5.82
N ASP A 51 48.76 8.18 6.86
CA ASP A 51 48.89 7.39 8.08
C ASP A 51 48.31 5.97 7.88
N ARG A 52 49.21 4.98 7.99
CA ARG A 52 48.89 3.56 7.87
C ARG A 52 48.04 3.03 9.03
N ARG A 53 48.00 3.69 10.19
CA ARG A 53 47.12 3.29 11.30
C ARG A 53 45.68 3.63 10.94
N LEU A 54 45.41 4.89 10.62
CA LEU A 54 44.09 5.34 10.17
C LEU A 54 43.60 4.55 8.95
N GLY A 55 44.47 4.38 7.95
CA GLY A 55 44.13 3.62 6.74
C GLY A 55 43.75 2.16 7.01
N ARG A 56 44.45 1.47 7.92
CA ARG A 56 44.10 0.07 8.30
C ARG A 56 42.78 -0.02 9.05
N VAL A 57 42.48 0.93 9.94
CA VAL A 57 41.19 0.96 10.66
C VAL A 57 40.06 1.18 9.66
N ALA A 58 40.17 2.18 8.79
CA ALA A 58 39.18 2.45 7.75
C ALA A 58 38.99 1.25 6.80
N LEU A 59 40.07 0.60 6.36
CA LEU A 59 39.97 -0.56 5.49
C LEU A 59 39.29 -1.76 6.18
N ARG A 60 39.54 -1.98 7.49
CA ARG A 60 38.81 -3.00 8.27
C ARG A 60 37.32 -2.71 8.33
N VAL A 61 36.94 -1.45 8.55
CA VAL A 61 35.52 -1.03 8.53
C VAL A 61 34.93 -1.29 7.14
N THR A 62 35.61 -0.87 6.07
CA THR A 62 35.18 -1.11 4.68
C THR A 62 34.96 -2.60 4.41
N LEU A 63 35.92 -3.47 4.76
CA LEU A 63 35.80 -4.91 4.56
C LEU A 63 34.67 -5.52 5.41
N THR A 64 34.46 -5.01 6.62
CA THR A 64 33.35 -5.45 7.49
C THR A 64 32.00 -5.06 6.88
N VAL A 65 31.87 -3.84 6.36
CA VAL A 65 30.65 -3.38 5.66
C VAL A 65 30.37 -4.24 4.44
N TRP A 66 31.38 -4.56 3.63
CA TRP A 66 31.21 -5.46 2.48
C TRP A 66 30.82 -6.88 2.90
N ALA A 67 31.43 -7.42 3.95
CA ALA A 67 31.06 -8.73 4.48
C ALA A 67 29.60 -8.73 4.98
N LEU A 68 29.20 -7.70 5.72
CA LEU A 68 27.81 -7.54 6.17
C LEU A 68 26.85 -7.36 5.00
N ALA A 69 27.21 -6.61 3.96
CA ALA A 69 26.39 -6.46 2.76
C ALA A 69 26.17 -7.80 2.04
N LEU A 70 27.20 -8.64 1.95
CA LEU A 70 27.09 -10.00 1.38
C LEU A 70 26.22 -10.92 2.26
N VAL A 71 26.35 -10.83 3.58
CA VAL A 71 25.49 -11.58 4.52
C VAL A 71 24.04 -11.11 4.39
N THR A 72 23.79 -9.80 4.36
CA THR A 72 22.45 -9.23 4.15
C THR A 72 21.87 -9.69 2.82
N LEU A 73 22.65 -9.69 1.73
CA LEU A 73 22.21 -10.19 0.43
C LEU A 73 21.85 -11.68 0.49
N PHE A 74 22.65 -12.50 1.16
CA PHE A 74 22.35 -13.92 1.35
C PHE A 74 21.06 -14.12 2.16
N ILE A 75 20.88 -13.38 3.26
CA ILE A 75 19.63 -13.42 4.04
C ILE A 75 18.44 -12.95 3.19
N ALA A 76 18.60 -11.92 2.35
CA ALA A 76 17.54 -11.46 1.45
C ALA A 76 17.07 -12.53 0.45
N MET A 77 17.95 -13.47 0.10
CA MET A 77 17.61 -14.60 -0.77
C MET A 77 16.97 -15.77 -0.01
N VAL A 78 17.39 -16.01 1.24
CA VAL A 78 16.98 -17.17 2.04
C VAL A 78 15.77 -16.89 2.93
N ASN A 79 15.73 -15.72 3.58
CA ASN A 79 14.71 -15.32 4.55
C ASN A 79 14.51 -13.79 4.52
N ARG A 80 13.65 -13.33 3.60
CA ARG A 80 13.30 -11.91 3.44
C ARG A 80 12.60 -11.35 4.68
N THR A 81 11.77 -12.16 5.31
CA THR A 81 10.98 -11.81 6.51
C THR A 81 11.89 -11.36 7.65
N LEU A 82 13.04 -12.01 7.84
CA LEU A 82 14.01 -11.60 8.86
C LEU A 82 14.57 -10.19 8.59
N LEU A 83 14.89 -9.84 7.34
CA LEU A 83 15.33 -8.47 7.03
C LEU A 83 14.23 -7.45 7.26
N LEU A 84 13.03 -7.72 6.73
CA LEU A 84 11.88 -6.82 6.89
C LEU A 84 11.56 -6.60 8.37
N SER A 85 11.67 -7.63 9.22
CA SER A 85 11.48 -7.50 10.67
C SER A 85 12.52 -6.58 11.32
N VAL A 86 13.80 -6.66 10.93
CA VAL A 86 14.85 -5.76 11.46
C VAL A 86 14.62 -4.31 11.01
N PHE A 87 14.18 -4.09 9.77
CA PHE A 87 13.89 -2.76 9.24
C PHE A 87 12.62 -2.13 9.82
N THR A 88 11.60 -2.91 10.09
CA THR A 88 10.33 -2.43 10.67
C THR A 88 10.38 -2.31 12.19
N HIS A 89 11.26 -3.06 12.87
CA HIS A 89 11.40 -3.00 14.32
C HIS A 89 12.07 -1.67 14.77
N PRO A 90 11.52 -0.96 15.79
CA PRO A 90 12.00 0.36 16.21
C PRO A 90 13.48 0.44 16.63
N ILE A 91 14.02 -0.63 17.21
CA ILE A 91 15.42 -0.68 17.67
C ILE A 91 16.36 -1.04 16.51
N GLY A 92 15.97 -2.03 15.70
CA GLY A 92 16.77 -2.49 14.55
C GLY A 92 17.00 -1.36 13.54
N SER A 93 15.95 -0.65 13.16
CA SER A 93 16.02 0.52 12.28
C SER A 93 16.89 1.64 12.86
N LEU A 94 16.76 1.96 14.15
CA LEU A 94 17.58 2.98 14.81
C LEU A 94 19.07 2.64 14.77
N LEU A 95 19.44 1.38 15.05
CA LEU A 95 20.83 0.93 15.00
C LEU A 95 21.39 1.05 13.58
N ILE A 96 20.62 0.70 12.55
CA ILE A 96 21.03 0.87 11.14
C ILE A 96 21.29 2.34 10.83
N ILE A 97 20.38 3.25 11.23
CA ILE A 97 20.52 4.69 11.04
C ILE A 97 21.79 5.21 11.71
N VAL A 98 22.03 4.85 12.97
CA VAL A 98 23.24 5.25 13.72
C VAL A 98 24.52 4.77 13.03
N VAL A 99 24.53 3.52 12.55
CA VAL A 99 25.67 2.96 11.80
C VAL A 99 25.88 3.72 10.49
N LEU A 100 24.83 4.01 9.71
CA LEU A 100 24.93 4.76 8.46
C LEU A 100 25.46 6.18 8.68
N VAL A 101 24.99 6.88 9.72
CA VAL A 101 25.49 8.21 10.11
C VAL A 101 26.97 8.13 10.50
N ALA A 102 27.36 7.14 11.30
CA ALA A 102 28.76 6.94 11.70
C ALA A 102 29.66 6.66 10.49
N LEU A 103 29.19 5.85 9.53
CA LEU A 103 29.89 5.58 8.27
C LEU A 103 30.00 6.84 7.40
N ALA A 104 28.93 7.62 7.28
CA ALA A 104 28.91 8.89 6.56
C ALA A 104 29.94 9.88 7.12
N LEU A 105 29.93 10.09 8.45
CA LEU A 105 30.88 10.97 9.15
C LEU A 105 32.32 10.45 9.02
N GLY A 106 32.53 9.14 9.17
CA GLY A 106 33.84 8.52 9.01
C GLY A 106 34.39 8.70 7.60
N TRP A 107 33.56 8.53 6.58
CA TRP A 107 33.96 8.70 5.19
C TRP A 107 34.26 10.17 4.85
N ALA A 108 33.44 11.11 5.35
CA ALA A 108 33.70 12.54 5.21
C ALA A 108 35.04 12.93 5.86
N TYR A 109 35.33 12.39 7.04
CA TYR A 109 36.63 12.55 7.69
C TYR A 109 37.79 12.02 6.84
N LEU A 110 37.62 10.86 6.17
CA LEU A 110 38.63 10.34 5.25
C LEU A 110 38.86 11.26 4.06
N PHE A 111 37.81 11.88 3.49
CA PHE A 111 37.96 12.88 2.42
C PHE A 111 38.68 14.14 2.89
N LEU A 112 38.36 14.66 4.07
CA LEU A 112 39.08 15.78 4.68
C LEU A 112 40.56 15.44 4.91
N ASN A 113 40.84 14.23 5.37
CA ASN A 113 42.22 13.76 5.53
C ASN A 113 42.91 13.55 4.18
N THR A 114 42.20 13.09 3.15
CA THR A 114 42.71 13.00 1.77
C THR A 114 43.06 14.37 1.22
N LEU A 115 42.25 15.42 1.47
CA LEU A 115 42.58 16.80 1.12
C LEU A 115 43.92 17.24 1.77
N ARG A 116 44.12 16.88 3.05
CA ARG A 116 45.39 17.13 3.75
C ARG A 116 46.58 16.38 3.11
N ILE A 117 46.39 15.14 2.67
CA ILE A 117 47.43 14.30 2.02
C ILE A 117 47.76 14.82 0.60
N ILE A 118 46.77 15.39 -0.11
CA ILE A 118 46.95 15.97 -1.44
C ILE A 118 47.87 17.21 -1.38
N ARG A 119 47.82 17.98 -0.29
CA ARG A 119 48.56 19.25 -0.09
C ARG A 119 48.29 20.23 -1.24
N PRO A 120 47.10 20.85 -1.31
CA PRO A 120 46.67 21.67 -2.45
C PRO A 120 47.60 22.82 -2.82
N ALA A 121 48.35 23.36 -1.85
CA ALA A 121 49.37 24.38 -2.09
C ALA A 121 50.46 23.96 -3.10
N LEU A 122 50.75 22.65 -3.22
CA LEU A 122 51.73 22.11 -4.17
C LEU A 122 51.16 21.94 -5.58
N LEU A 123 49.84 22.06 -5.77
CA LEU A 123 49.21 21.97 -7.09
C LEU A 123 49.34 23.27 -7.86
N ALA A 124 49.34 23.17 -9.20
CA ALA A 124 49.28 24.31 -10.09
C ALA A 124 48.03 25.18 -9.79
N PRO A 125 48.10 26.52 -9.87
CA PRO A 125 47.01 27.42 -9.46
C PRO A 125 45.64 27.06 -10.07
N GLY A 126 45.59 26.73 -11.36
CA GLY A 126 44.35 26.33 -12.05
C GLY A 126 43.78 24.97 -11.64
N MET A 127 44.61 24.06 -11.09
CA MET A 127 44.16 22.72 -10.68
C MET A 127 43.62 22.67 -9.26
N ARG A 128 43.94 23.65 -8.42
CA ARG A 128 43.45 23.74 -7.03
C ARG A 128 41.92 23.75 -6.95
N PRO A 129 41.20 24.65 -7.67
CA PRO A 129 39.73 24.65 -7.62
C PRO A 129 39.13 23.37 -8.19
N ILE A 130 39.72 22.80 -9.25
CA ILE A 130 39.23 21.55 -9.87
C ILE A 130 39.28 20.39 -8.88
N ILE A 131 40.42 20.19 -8.21
CA ILE A 131 40.55 19.11 -7.21
C ILE A 131 39.62 19.36 -6.01
N ALA A 132 39.44 20.61 -5.58
CA ALA A 132 38.50 20.94 -4.52
C ALA A 132 37.05 20.59 -4.89
N VAL A 133 36.61 20.95 -6.10
CA VAL A 133 35.27 20.61 -6.63
C VAL A 133 35.09 19.11 -6.73
N VAL A 134 36.07 18.38 -7.29
CA VAL A 134 36.00 16.92 -7.43
C VAL A 134 35.97 16.21 -6.07
N LEU A 135 36.74 16.68 -5.10
CA LEU A 135 36.73 16.14 -3.74
C LEU A 135 35.41 16.44 -3.02
N ALA A 136 34.87 17.66 -3.16
CA ALA A 136 33.56 18.01 -2.62
C ALA A 136 32.44 17.17 -3.24
N ALA A 137 32.41 17.05 -4.57
CA ALA A 137 31.45 16.21 -5.29
C ALA A 137 31.55 14.74 -4.88
N SER A 138 32.78 14.21 -4.71
CA SER A 138 33.00 12.83 -4.23
C SER A 138 32.52 12.64 -2.78
N THR A 139 32.71 13.66 -1.93
CA THR A 139 32.24 13.63 -0.53
C THR A 139 30.71 13.67 -0.46
N ILE A 140 30.06 14.51 -1.27
CA ILE A 140 28.60 14.57 -1.38
C ILE A 140 28.06 13.24 -1.92
N LEU A 141 28.67 12.69 -2.98
CA LEU A 141 28.25 11.42 -3.57
C LEU A 141 28.35 10.27 -2.57
N ALA A 142 29.45 10.17 -1.81
CA ALA A 142 29.67 9.05 -0.90
C ALA A 142 29.06 9.27 0.49
N SER A 143 29.49 10.31 1.20
CA SER A 143 29.02 10.59 2.56
C SER A 143 27.61 11.18 2.56
N GLY A 144 27.29 12.03 1.59
CA GLY A 144 25.95 12.60 1.44
C GLY A 144 24.89 11.56 1.10
N SER A 145 25.21 10.57 0.25
CA SER A 145 24.26 9.47 -0.03
C SER A 145 23.98 8.61 1.19
N LEU A 146 24.99 8.22 1.97
CA LEU A 146 24.78 7.49 3.23
C LEU A 146 23.98 8.31 4.24
N GLY A 147 24.26 9.61 4.36
CA GLY A 147 23.51 10.52 5.21
C GLY A 147 22.05 10.67 4.77
N TYR A 148 21.80 10.77 3.46
CA TYR A 148 20.46 10.82 2.90
C TYR A 148 19.69 9.51 3.12
N ILE A 149 20.33 8.35 2.90
CA ILE A 149 19.71 7.05 3.21
C ILE A 149 19.34 6.96 4.70
N ALA A 150 20.22 7.41 5.60
CA ALA A 150 19.93 7.44 7.04
C ALA A 150 18.74 8.38 7.37
N TYR A 151 18.66 9.53 6.71
CA TYR A 151 17.52 10.46 6.84
C TYR A 151 16.21 9.82 6.39
N VAL A 152 16.18 9.25 5.18
CA VAL A 152 15.00 8.56 4.61
C VAL A 152 14.54 7.42 5.52
N LEU A 153 15.47 6.60 6.02
CA LEU A 153 15.15 5.53 6.98
C LEU A 153 14.58 6.06 8.29
N ASN A 154 15.05 7.21 8.76
CA ASN A 154 14.53 7.84 9.98
C ASN A 154 13.11 8.40 9.78
N VAL A 155 12.83 9.04 8.65
CA VAL A 155 11.48 9.49 8.29
C VAL A 155 10.54 8.28 8.21
N SER A 156 10.95 7.24 7.50
CA SER A 156 10.21 5.97 7.37
C SER A 156 9.91 5.33 8.73
N ARG A 157 10.91 5.25 9.61
CA ARG A 157 10.76 4.72 10.98
C ARG A 157 9.76 5.52 11.80
N ASN A 158 9.82 6.85 11.73
CA ASN A 158 8.91 7.71 12.47
C ASN A 158 7.48 7.58 11.96
N ALA A 159 7.30 7.47 10.65
CA ALA A 159 5.99 7.27 10.04
C ALA A 159 5.38 5.89 10.40
N ILE A 160 6.18 4.82 10.43
CA ILE A 160 5.72 3.52 10.98
C ILE A 160 5.28 3.69 12.42
N GLY A 161 6.10 4.34 13.25
CA GLY A 161 5.83 4.49 14.68
C GLY A 161 4.66 5.42 15.01
N SER A 162 4.19 6.24 14.06
CA SER A 162 2.98 7.07 14.24
C SER A 162 1.69 6.37 13.80
N ILE A 163 1.77 5.42 12.86
CA ILE A 163 0.60 4.69 12.34
C ILE A 163 0.39 3.38 13.10
N PHE A 164 1.50 2.69 13.44
CA PHE A 164 1.50 1.35 14.01
C PHE A 164 2.18 1.37 15.37
N ASP A 165 1.37 1.27 16.43
CA ASP A 165 1.90 1.19 17.78
C ASP A 165 2.68 -0.11 18.01
N ALA A 166 3.55 -0.09 19.03
CA ALA A 166 4.20 -1.29 19.53
C ALA A 166 3.22 -2.13 20.36
N GLY A 167 2.21 -2.71 19.69
CA GLY A 167 1.20 -3.58 20.30
C GLY A 167 1.62 -5.06 20.34
N PRO A 168 0.86 -5.92 21.04
CA PRO A 168 1.05 -7.35 21.00
C PRO A 168 0.85 -7.89 19.58
N ALA A 169 1.55 -8.98 19.27
CA ALA A 169 1.38 -9.68 18.02
C ALA A 169 0.00 -10.36 17.98
N ILE A 170 -0.67 -10.27 16.84
CA ILE A 170 -1.92 -10.94 16.51
C ILE A 170 -1.58 -12.33 15.95
N GLU A 171 -2.24 -13.36 16.47
CA GLU A 171 -2.15 -14.74 15.96
C GLU A 171 -3.28 -15.01 14.95
N PRO A 172 -3.07 -15.92 13.97
CA PRO A 172 -4.13 -16.29 13.05
C PRO A 172 -5.22 -17.07 13.79
N VAL A 173 -6.48 -16.75 13.52
CA VAL A 173 -7.65 -17.46 14.07
C VAL A 173 -8.22 -18.35 12.96
N ASP A 174 -8.44 -19.63 13.27
CA ASP A 174 -8.84 -20.64 12.29
C ASP A 174 -7.92 -20.71 11.07
N GLY A 175 -6.62 -20.45 11.29
CA GLY A 175 -5.59 -20.44 10.25
C GLY A 175 -5.57 -19.19 9.36
N ARG A 176 -6.38 -18.17 9.63
CA ARG A 176 -6.48 -16.95 8.82
C ARG A 176 -6.23 -15.68 9.64
N TYR A 177 -5.69 -14.67 8.96
CA TYR A 177 -5.69 -13.29 9.43
C TYR A 177 -6.82 -12.53 8.73
N ASN A 178 -7.65 -11.84 9.50
CA ASN A 178 -8.82 -11.10 9.03
C ASN A 178 -8.67 -9.63 9.44
N PHE A 179 -8.48 -8.77 8.45
CA PHE A 179 -8.29 -7.33 8.62
C PHE A 179 -9.52 -6.58 8.13
N LEU A 180 -10.14 -5.76 8.98
CA LEU A 180 -11.18 -4.84 8.56
C LEU A 180 -10.54 -3.59 7.94
N MET A 181 -10.73 -3.42 6.65
CA MET A 181 -10.45 -2.17 5.95
C MET A 181 -11.69 -1.27 6.05
N MET A 182 -11.49 -0.07 6.58
CA MET A 182 -12.49 0.98 6.65
C MET A 182 -12.07 2.16 5.79
N GLY A 183 -12.97 2.66 4.95
CA GLY A 183 -12.76 3.89 4.20
C GLY A 183 -13.76 4.94 4.65
N GLY A 184 -13.32 6.12 5.03
CA GLY A 184 -14.19 7.22 5.48
C GLY A 184 -13.47 8.56 5.42
N ASP A 185 -14.19 9.65 5.60
CA ASP A 185 -13.61 10.99 5.69
C ASP A 185 -13.09 11.22 7.12
N ALA A 186 -11.77 11.15 7.29
CA ALA A 186 -11.08 11.07 8.56
C ALA A 186 -10.29 12.34 8.92
N GLY A 187 -10.62 13.48 8.33
CA GLY A 187 -9.98 14.78 8.61
C GLY A 187 -9.82 15.08 10.11
N ASP A 188 -8.70 15.70 10.47
CA ASP A 188 -8.27 16.03 11.85
C ASP A 188 -9.30 16.86 12.65
N ASP A 189 -10.28 17.47 11.96
CA ASP A 189 -11.33 18.33 12.50
C ASP A 189 -12.63 17.60 12.86
N ARG A 190 -12.73 16.27 12.66
CA ARG A 190 -13.98 15.52 12.86
C ARG A 190 -13.97 14.55 14.05
N THR A 191 -14.93 14.72 14.96
CA THR A 191 -15.22 13.76 16.05
C THR A 191 -16.34 12.80 15.64
N GLY A 192 -16.05 11.50 15.64
CA GLY A 192 -16.98 10.47 15.18
C GLY A 192 -16.96 10.37 13.66
N ARG A 193 -16.31 9.32 13.14
CA ARG A 193 -16.14 9.11 11.70
C ARG A 193 -17.19 8.10 11.23
N ARG A 194 -17.82 8.33 10.08
CA ARG A 194 -18.72 7.34 9.46
C ARG A 194 -17.99 6.68 8.30
N PRO A 195 -17.50 5.44 8.44
CA PRO A 195 -16.88 4.74 7.33
C PRO A 195 -17.94 4.42 6.25
N ASP A 196 -17.69 4.86 5.03
CA ASP A 196 -18.52 4.60 3.86
C ASP A 196 -18.15 3.30 3.12
N SER A 197 -17.01 2.72 3.47
CA SER A 197 -16.54 1.43 2.99
C SER A 197 -16.14 0.55 4.17
N LEU A 198 -16.65 -0.68 4.20
CA LEU A 198 -16.30 -1.71 5.15
C LEU A 198 -16.01 -2.99 4.37
N SER A 199 -14.78 -3.48 4.46
CA SER A 199 -14.40 -4.75 3.82
C SER A 199 -13.40 -5.51 4.67
N VAL A 200 -13.64 -6.81 4.85
CA VAL A 200 -12.71 -7.70 5.54
C VAL A 200 -11.82 -8.38 4.52
N ILE A 201 -10.51 -8.15 4.64
CA ILE A 201 -9.48 -8.90 3.92
C ILE A 201 -9.09 -10.09 4.78
N SER A 202 -9.53 -11.28 4.40
CA SER A 202 -9.15 -12.55 5.03
C SER A 202 -8.01 -13.20 4.25
N VAL A 203 -6.92 -13.57 4.90
CA VAL A 203 -5.77 -14.22 4.26
C VAL A 203 -5.37 -15.46 5.05
N ASP A 204 -5.31 -16.61 4.37
CA ASP A 204 -4.80 -17.85 4.96
C ASP A 204 -3.31 -17.71 5.29
N ALA A 205 -2.95 -17.94 6.55
CA ALA A 205 -1.59 -17.75 7.03
C ALA A 205 -0.57 -18.70 6.37
N LYS A 206 -1.02 -19.86 5.87
CA LYS A 206 -0.16 -20.91 5.29
C LYS A 206 -0.13 -20.89 3.78
N THR A 207 -1.20 -20.54 3.09
CA THR A 207 -1.27 -20.58 1.62
C THR A 207 -1.17 -19.19 0.99
N GLY A 208 -1.59 -18.15 1.72
CA GLY A 208 -1.77 -16.81 1.18
C GLY A 208 -3.05 -16.64 0.36
N GLU A 209 -3.91 -17.67 0.27
CA GLU A 209 -5.24 -17.55 -0.35
C GLU A 209 -6.04 -16.47 0.38
N SER A 210 -6.57 -15.52 -0.37
CA SER A 210 -7.28 -14.37 0.20
C SER A 210 -8.72 -14.29 -0.25
N ALA A 211 -9.54 -13.67 0.60
CA ALA A 211 -10.91 -13.32 0.31
C ALA A 211 -11.16 -11.86 0.73
N ILE A 212 -11.95 -11.13 -0.06
CA ILE A 212 -12.46 -9.81 0.29
C ILE A 212 -13.95 -9.93 0.53
N ILE A 213 -14.39 -9.66 1.75
CA ILE A 213 -15.80 -9.73 2.17
C ILE A 213 -16.27 -8.30 2.46
N SER A 214 -17.11 -7.74 1.59
CA SER A 214 -17.60 -6.37 1.74
C SER A 214 -18.93 -6.33 2.46
N VAL A 215 -19.03 -5.45 3.45
CA VAL A 215 -20.25 -5.20 4.22
C VAL A 215 -20.82 -3.84 3.80
N PRO A 216 -22.07 -3.76 3.30
CA PRO A 216 -22.67 -2.48 2.95
C PRO A 216 -22.78 -1.57 4.17
N ARG A 217 -22.43 -0.29 3.98
CA ARG A 217 -22.46 0.71 5.05
C ARG A 217 -23.85 0.89 5.69
N ASN A 218 -24.91 0.55 4.96
CA ASN A 218 -26.31 0.64 5.35
C ASN A 218 -26.88 -0.67 5.91
N LEU A 219 -26.04 -1.66 6.24
CA LEU A 219 -26.49 -2.87 6.92
C LEU A 219 -27.13 -2.50 8.27
N GLN A 220 -28.36 -2.96 8.49
CA GLN A 220 -29.11 -2.77 9.74
C GLN A 220 -28.89 -3.95 10.70
N ASN A 221 -29.20 -3.74 11.98
CA ASN A 221 -29.19 -4.80 13.01
C ASN A 221 -27.83 -5.50 13.17
N ALA A 222 -26.72 -4.82 12.88
CA ALA A 222 -25.38 -5.38 12.96
C ALA A 222 -25.12 -6.05 14.32
N GLN A 223 -24.56 -7.25 14.29
CA GLN A 223 -24.31 -8.06 15.48
C GLN A 223 -22.91 -7.80 16.01
N PHE A 224 -22.77 -7.62 17.32
CA PHE A 224 -21.46 -7.47 17.96
C PHE A 224 -20.87 -8.84 18.34
N SER A 225 -19.55 -8.99 18.21
CA SER A 225 -18.80 -10.17 18.65
C SER A 225 -19.00 -10.45 20.15
N GLU A 226 -18.84 -11.71 20.57
CA GLU A 226 -19.21 -12.14 21.93
C GLU A 226 -18.51 -11.36 23.06
N GLY A 227 -17.26 -10.94 22.83
CA GLY A 227 -16.47 -10.18 23.80
C GLY A 227 -16.76 -8.67 23.83
N SER A 228 -17.58 -8.16 22.92
CA SER A 228 -17.82 -6.73 22.79
C SER A 228 -18.60 -6.16 23.98
N PRO A 229 -18.14 -5.06 24.61
CA PRO A 229 -18.92 -4.33 25.62
C PRO A 229 -20.28 -3.86 25.08
N MET A 230 -20.39 -3.62 23.77
CA MET A 230 -21.60 -3.13 23.14
C MET A 230 -22.75 -4.13 23.19
N ARG A 231 -22.51 -5.45 23.35
CA ARG A 231 -23.59 -6.42 23.57
C ARG A 231 -24.40 -6.16 24.85
N LYS A 232 -23.83 -5.45 25.83
CA LYS A 232 -24.58 -5.06 27.04
C LYS A 232 -25.58 -3.93 26.76
N ILE A 233 -25.27 -3.10 25.77
CA ILE A 233 -26.11 -1.97 25.35
C ILE A 233 -27.12 -2.42 24.29
N TYR A 234 -26.65 -3.23 23.33
CA TYR A 234 -27.39 -3.75 22.17
C TYR A 234 -27.32 -5.29 22.15
N PRO A 235 -28.04 -5.99 23.03
CA PRO A 235 -27.96 -7.46 23.13
C PRO A 235 -28.48 -8.17 21.89
N ASP A 236 -29.48 -7.60 21.21
CA ASP A 236 -30.13 -8.16 20.02
C ASP A 236 -29.56 -7.55 18.71
N GLY A 237 -28.39 -6.92 18.79
CA GLY A 237 -27.76 -6.19 17.69
C GLY A 237 -28.10 -4.70 17.68
N TYR A 238 -27.40 -3.95 16.83
CA TYR A 238 -27.55 -2.50 16.69
C TYR A 238 -28.89 -2.16 16.00
N ASN A 239 -29.98 -2.10 16.78
CA ASN A 239 -31.37 -2.20 16.32
C ASN A 239 -32.28 -1.00 16.67
N CYS A 240 -31.71 0.19 16.85
CA CYS A 240 -32.40 1.42 17.24
C CYS A 240 -33.24 2.12 16.14
N GLY A 241 -33.68 1.40 15.11
CA GLY A 241 -34.45 1.93 13.98
C GLY A 241 -33.57 2.36 12.80
N ASP A 242 -34.08 3.26 11.94
CA ASP A 242 -33.46 3.62 10.65
C ASP A 242 -32.07 4.26 10.76
N GLU A 243 -31.75 4.84 11.93
CA GLU A 243 -30.43 5.43 12.22
C GLU A 243 -29.36 4.37 12.57
N CYS A 244 -29.79 3.15 12.90
CA CYS A 244 -28.92 2.07 13.36
C CYS A 244 -28.27 1.29 12.20
N LEU A 245 -27.55 2.03 11.37
CA LEU A 245 -26.73 1.49 10.28
C LEU A 245 -25.34 1.12 10.81
N ILE A 246 -24.72 0.07 10.27
CA ILE A 246 -23.40 -0.40 10.74
C ILE A 246 -22.32 0.70 10.67
N ASN A 247 -22.39 1.61 9.69
CA ASN A 247 -21.44 2.73 9.60
C ASN A 247 -21.62 3.79 10.70
N ALA A 248 -22.76 3.83 11.37
CA ALA A 248 -23.00 4.75 12.48
C ALA A 248 -22.36 4.26 13.79
N VAL A 249 -22.01 2.97 13.90
CA VAL A 249 -21.41 2.37 15.11
C VAL A 249 -20.17 3.13 15.57
N ASN A 250 -19.27 3.51 14.64
CA ASN A 250 -18.08 4.27 14.97
C ASN A 250 -18.43 5.61 15.65
N THR A 251 -19.36 6.36 15.06
CA THR A 251 -19.80 7.66 15.59
C THR A 251 -20.51 7.50 16.93
N GLU A 252 -21.38 6.51 17.05
CA GLU A 252 -22.15 6.22 18.26
C GLU A 252 -21.22 5.92 19.44
N VAL A 253 -20.26 5.01 19.24
CA VAL A 253 -19.33 4.64 20.32
C VAL A 253 -18.38 5.79 20.64
N THR A 254 -17.86 6.49 19.64
CA THR A 254 -16.97 7.65 19.87
C THR A 254 -17.63 8.71 20.72
N ASN A 255 -18.91 8.99 20.48
CA ASN A 255 -19.63 10.08 21.14
C ASN A 255 -20.24 9.66 22.48
N ASN A 256 -20.80 8.46 22.57
CA ASN A 256 -21.66 8.06 23.68
C ASN A 256 -21.08 6.95 24.56
N TYR A 257 -20.17 6.11 24.05
CA TYR A 257 -19.74 4.88 24.73
C TYR A 257 -18.23 4.66 24.78
N LYS A 258 -17.42 5.71 24.55
CA LYS A 258 -15.95 5.61 24.58
C LYS A 258 -15.40 5.03 25.89
N ASP A 259 -16.07 5.28 27.01
CA ASP A 259 -15.65 4.84 28.34
C ASP A 259 -15.75 3.31 28.52
N LEU A 260 -16.47 2.61 27.63
CA LEU A 260 -16.52 1.15 27.59
C LEU A 260 -15.23 0.51 27.05
N TYR A 261 -14.33 1.30 26.46
CA TYR A 261 -13.11 0.84 25.79
C TYR A 261 -11.84 1.47 26.42
N PRO A 262 -11.54 1.19 27.71
CA PRO A 262 -10.39 1.77 28.37
C PRO A 262 -9.07 1.32 27.73
N GLY A 263 -8.22 2.28 27.35
CA GLY A 263 -6.89 2.00 26.77
C GLY A 263 -6.91 1.65 25.28
N VAL A 264 -8.05 1.75 24.59
CA VAL A 264 -8.16 1.63 23.14
C VAL A 264 -7.98 3.02 22.52
N ALA A 265 -7.11 3.15 21.52
CA ALA A 265 -6.80 4.42 20.87
C ALA A 265 -8.02 5.01 20.13
N ASP A 266 -8.73 4.19 19.34
CA ASP A 266 -9.99 4.54 18.68
C ASP A 266 -11.11 3.55 19.08
N PRO A 267 -11.91 3.87 20.12
CA PRO A 267 -13.07 3.08 20.53
C PRO A 267 -14.10 2.86 19.42
N GLY A 268 -14.31 3.85 18.54
CA GLY A 268 -15.30 3.78 17.47
C GLY A 268 -14.89 2.78 16.39
N ALA A 269 -13.63 2.82 15.97
CA ALA A 269 -13.07 1.85 15.03
C ALA A 269 -13.08 0.43 15.62
N GLN A 270 -12.70 0.29 16.90
CA GLN A 270 -12.73 -1.00 17.59
C GLN A 270 -14.14 -1.59 17.69
N ALA A 271 -15.15 -0.79 18.05
CA ALA A 271 -16.53 -1.24 18.08
C ALA A 271 -17.07 -1.62 16.69
N THR A 272 -16.64 -0.89 15.65
CA THR A 272 -16.99 -1.22 14.26
C THR A 272 -16.38 -2.56 13.83
N LEU A 273 -15.13 -2.82 14.20
CA LEU A 273 -14.49 -4.12 14.02
C LEU A 273 -15.29 -5.23 14.71
N GLU A 274 -15.74 -5.00 15.95
CA GLU A 274 -16.54 -5.97 16.70
C GLU A 274 -17.93 -6.21 16.09
N ALA A 275 -18.57 -5.17 15.56
CA ALA A 275 -19.84 -5.27 14.82
C ALA A 275 -19.68 -6.02 13.49
N VAL A 276 -18.60 -5.78 12.74
CA VAL A 276 -18.33 -6.53 11.51
C VAL A 276 -18.00 -7.99 11.84
N SER A 277 -17.20 -8.22 12.88
CA SER A 277 -16.83 -9.55 13.37
C SER A 277 -18.05 -10.39 13.75
N GLY A 278 -18.97 -9.85 14.57
CA GLY A 278 -20.20 -10.54 14.94
C GLY A 278 -21.16 -10.74 13.77
N THR A 279 -21.30 -9.73 12.89
CA THR A 279 -22.11 -9.81 11.68
C THR A 279 -21.66 -10.93 10.75
N LEU A 280 -20.35 -11.07 10.52
CA LEU A 280 -19.79 -12.07 9.60
C LEU A 280 -19.60 -13.45 10.25
N GLY A 281 -19.63 -13.55 11.58
CA GLY A 281 -19.42 -14.81 12.29
C GLY A 281 -17.97 -15.30 12.24
N ILE A 282 -17.01 -14.40 12.04
CA ILE A 282 -15.58 -14.69 12.02
C ILE A 282 -14.82 -13.71 12.90
N THR A 283 -13.71 -14.15 13.49
CA THR A 283 -12.89 -13.25 14.30
C THR A 283 -12.09 -12.31 13.40
N VAL A 284 -12.48 -11.03 13.36
CA VAL A 284 -11.66 -9.95 12.81
C VAL A 284 -10.69 -9.48 13.88
N GLN A 285 -9.38 -9.53 13.61
CA GLN A 285 -8.37 -9.27 14.63
C GLN A 285 -7.84 -7.84 14.63
N ALA A 286 -7.83 -7.18 13.47
CA ALA A 286 -7.30 -5.84 13.32
C ALA A 286 -8.09 -5.02 12.31
N TYR A 287 -7.96 -3.70 12.40
CA TYR A 287 -8.52 -2.77 11.42
C TYR A 287 -7.43 -1.87 10.82
N VAL A 288 -7.74 -1.35 9.65
CA VAL A 288 -7.04 -0.23 9.00
C VAL A 288 -8.12 0.72 8.50
N LEU A 289 -8.18 1.90 9.11
CA LEU A 289 -9.04 2.99 8.68
C LEU A 289 -8.21 3.93 7.80
N VAL A 290 -8.68 4.18 6.57
CA VAL A 290 -8.00 4.99 5.57
C VAL A 290 -8.88 6.16 5.15
N ASP A 291 -8.33 7.37 5.22
CA ASP A 291 -8.96 8.57 4.69
C ASP A 291 -8.93 8.61 3.16
N MET A 292 -9.81 9.42 2.55
CA MET A 292 -9.84 9.63 1.11
C MET A 292 -8.53 10.21 0.56
N ASP A 293 -7.94 11.22 1.23
CA ASP A 293 -6.66 11.81 0.81
C ASP A 293 -5.51 10.81 0.95
N GLY A 294 -5.53 10.02 2.03
CA GLY A 294 -4.57 8.95 2.26
C GLY A 294 -4.62 7.86 1.22
N PHE A 295 -5.83 7.44 0.86
CA PHE A 295 -6.05 6.46 -0.19
C PHE A 295 -5.49 6.94 -1.54
N ALA A 296 -5.78 8.18 -1.94
CA ALA A 296 -5.27 8.73 -3.20
C ALA A 296 -3.72 8.77 -3.21
N LYS A 297 -3.11 9.31 -2.15
CA LYS A 297 -1.65 9.37 -2.03
C LYS A 297 -0.99 8.00 -2.01
N LEU A 298 -1.63 7.00 -1.39
CA LEU A 298 -1.14 5.62 -1.39
C LEU A 298 -1.09 5.05 -2.81
N ILE A 299 -2.15 5.26 -3.60
CA ILE A 299 -2.19 4.83 -5.00
C ILE A 299 -1.09 5.51 -5.83
N ASP A 300 -0.92 6.84 -5.68
CA ASP A 300 0.12 7.59 -6.38
C ASP A 300 1.53 7.11 -5.99
N ALA A 301 1.76 6.83 -4.71
CA ALA A 301 3.03 6.33 -4.22
C ALA A 301 3.37 4.94 -4.78
N MET A 302 2.37 4.12 -5.09
CA MET A 302 2.54 2.84 -5.80
C MET A 302 2.73 2.99 -7.32
N GLY A 303 2.60 4.21 -7.85
CA GLY A 303 2.68 4.50 -9.28
C GLY A 303 1.37 4.27 -10.03
N GLY A 304 0.22 4.34 -9.34
CA GLY A 304 -1.11 4.12 -9.91
C GLY A 304 -1.53 2.64 -9.94
N ILE A 305 -2.77 2.39 -10.38
CA ILE A 305 -3.32 1.04 -10.56
C ILE A 305 -3.84 0.85 -11.98
N ARG A 306 -3.66 -0.35 -12.55
CA ARG A 306 -4.29 -0.75 -13.81
C ARG A 306 -5.51 -1.63 -13.57
N ILE A 307 -6.61 -1.26 -14.23
CA ILE A 307 -7.87 -2.01 -14.21
C ILE A 307 -8.48 -2.05 -15.60
N LYS A 308 -9.32 -3.05 -15.85
CA LYS A 308 -10.27 -3.06 -16.96
C LYS A 308 -11.62 -2.66 -16.38
N ALA A 309 -12.16 -1.50 -16.77
CA ALA A 309 -13.47 -1.00 -16.36
C ALA A 309 -14.55 -1.46 -17.34
N GLY A 310 -15.68 -1.97 -16.85
CA GLY A 310 -16.78 -2.46 -17.69
C GLY A 310 -17.68 -1.37 -18.27
N GLY A 311 -17.72 -0.19 -17.66
CA GLY A 311 -18.53 0.93 -18.08
C GLY A 311 -17.94 2.25 -17.60
N TRP A 312 -18.49 3.36 -18.09
CA TRP A 312 -18.06 4.69 -17.72
C TRP A 312 -18.42 5.03 -16.27
N VAL A 313 -17.52 5.69 -15.54
CA VAL A 313 -17.76 6.11 -14.14
C VAL A 313 -17.73 7.64 -14.06
N PRO A 314 -18.80 8.29 -13.56
CA PRO A 314 -18.83 9.74 -13.42
C PRO A 314 -17.95 10.21 -12.26
N ILE A 315 -17.27 11.32 -12.49
CA ILE A 315 -16.68 12.17 -11.46
C ILE A 315 -17.76 13.20 -11.12
N SER A 316 -18.46 12.96 -10.01
CA SER A 316 -19.63 13.74 -9.63
C SER A 316 -19.27 15.21 -9.42
N GLY A 317 -20.07 16.08 -10.02
CA GLY A 317 -19.95 17.53 -9.83
C GLY A 317 -20.53 18.02 -8.50
N PRO A 318 -20.61 19.34 -8.31
CA PRO A 318 -21.13 19.93 -7.09
C PRO A 318 -22.55 19.44 -6.82
N VAL A 319 -22.83 19.16 -5.54
CA VAL A 319 -24.17 18.83 -5.07
C VAL A 319 -25.06 20.07 -5.26
N THR A 320 -26.14 19.92 -6.02
CA THR A 320 -27.12 20.98 -6.27
C THR A 320 -28.33 20.84 -5.36
N ASP A 321 -28.61 19.64 -4.87
CA ASP A 321 -29.61 19.35 -3.84
C ASP A 321 -29.09 18.26 -2.91
N GLU A 322 -28.71 18.67 -1.70
CA GLU A 322 -28.15 17.77 -0.68
C GLU A 322 -29.21 16.81 -0.11
N ALA A 323 -30.48 17.23 -0.03
CA ALA A 323 -31.55 16.42 0.54
C ALA A 323 -31.90 15.24 -0.36
N ASN A 324 -31.82 15.43 -1.69
CA ASN A 324 -32.09 14.38 -2.67
C ASN A 324 -30.82 13.76 -3.27
N GLY A 325 -29.63 14.20 -2.83
CA GLY A 325 -28.34 13.75 -3.36
C GLY A 325 -28.16 14.03 -4.86
N ILE A 326 -28.75 15.11 -5.36
CA ILE A 326 -28.69 15.47 -6.78
C ILE A 326 -27.38 16.22 -7.01
N HIS A 327 -26.62 15.72 -7.98
CA HIS A 327 -25.42 16.37 -8.48
C HIS A 327 -25.74 17.17 -9.75
N GLY A 328 -25.02 18.29 -9.89
CA GLY A 328 -24.99 19.09 -11.11
C GLY A 328 -24.30 18.35 -12.25
N MET A 329 -23.70 19.10 -13.16
CA MET A 329 -22.94 18.53 -14.26
C MET A 329 -21.73 17.72 -13.72
N PRO A 330 -21.48 16.48 -14.17
CA PRO A 330 -20.26 15.77 -13.83
C PRO A 330 -19.02 16.58 -14.21
N ASP A 331 -18.02 16.61 -13.34
CA ASP A 331 -16.73 17.30 -13.57
C ASP A 331 -15.85 16.52 -14.55
N GLY A 332 -16.14 15.24 -14.76
CA GLY A 332 -15.43 14.37 -15.69
C GLY A 332 -15.96 12.95 -15.68
N TRP A 333 -15.29 12.09 -16.45
CA TRP A 333 -15.64 10.67 -16.54
C TRP A 333 -14.40 9.80 -16.67
N ILE A 334 -14.43 8.64 -16.03
CA ILE A 334 -13.45 7.56 -16.20
C ILE A 334 -13.98 6.64 -17.30
N PRO A 335 -13.27 6.46 -18.41
CA PRO A 335 -13.74 5.64 -19.53
C PRO A 335 -13.82 4.15 -19.20
N ALA A 336 -14.71 3.45 -19.91
CA ALA A 336 -14.68 1.99 -19.97
C ALA A 336 -13.41 1.48 -20.68
N GLY A 337 -13.01 0.24 -20.42
CA GLY A 337 -11.82 -0.39 -21.01
C GLY A 337 -10.61 -0.44 -20.08
N ASP A 338 -9.44 -0.68 -20.66
CA ASP A 338 -8.19 -0.74 -19.91
C ASP A 338 -7.76 0.68 -19.48
N GLN A 339 -7.71 0.91 -18.18
CA GLN A 339 -7.38 2.19 -17.57
C GLN A 339 -6.16 2.06 -16.67
N HIS A 340 -5.35 3.12 -16.65
CA HIS A 340 -4.36 3.35 -15.61
C HIS A 340 -4.84 4.53 -14.77
N LEU A 341 -5.19 4.26 -13.52
CA LEU A 341 -5.73 5.24 -12.59
C LEU A 341 -4.65 5.70 -11.62
N ASP A 342 -4.43 7.01 -11.58
CA ASP A 342 -3.72 7.67 -10.47
C ASP A 342 -4.61 7.73 -9.22
N GLY A 343 -4.11 8.32 -8.13
CA GLY A 343 -4.82 8.42 -6.87
C GLY A 343 -6.16 9.14 -6.97
N PHE A 344 -6.21 10.23 -7.75
CA PHE A 344 -7.44 10.98 -7.97
C PHE A 344 -8.50 10.13 -8.69
N HIS A 345 -8.15 9.50 -9.80
CA HIS A 345 -9.08 8.70 -10.57
C HIS A 345 -9.45 7.39 -9.85
N ALA A 346 -8.53 6.76 -9.13
CA ALA A 346 -8.81 5.56 -8.35
C ALA A 346 -9.78 5.85 -7.19
N LEU A 347 -9.61 6.99 -6.51
CA LEU A 347 -10.54 7.44 -5.48
C LEU A 347 -11.93 7.68 -6.07
N TRP A 348 -12.01 8.41 -7.19
CA TRP A 348 -13.28 8.63 -7.90
C TRP A 348 -13.96 7.35 -8.36
N TYR A 349 -13.18 6.42 -8.89
CA TYR A 349 -13.64 5.09 -9.29
C TYR A 349 -14.27 4.33 -8.10
N GLY A 350 -13.61 4.34 -6.95
CA GLY A 350 -14.09 3.66 -5.74
C GLY A 350 -15.20 4.38 -4.95
N ARG A 351 -15.40 5.70 -5.13
CA ARG A 351 -16.40 6.48 -4.36
C ARG A 351 -17.68 6.79 -5.13
N SER A 352 -17.63 6.87 -6.47
CA SER A 352 -18.75 7.33 -7.27
C SER A 352 -19.97 6.43 -7.09
N ARG A 353 -21.14 7.05 -6.98
CA ARG A 353 -22.47 6.40 -6.86
C ARG A 353 -23.46 6.94 -7.88
N GLU A 354 -23.05 7.93 -8.67
CA GLU A 354 -23.96 8.59 -9.59
C GLU A 354 -24.34 7.63 -10.73
N PHE A 355 -25.62 7.60 -11.07
CA PHE A 355 -26.25 6.71 -12.06
C PHE A 355 -26.23 5.21 -11.75
N VAL A 356 -25.66 4.74 -10.64
CA VAL A 356 -25.66 3.32 -10.27
C VAL A 356 -25.93 3.10 -8.78
N ASP A 357 -26.14 1.85 -8.39
CA ASP A 357 -26.38 1.49 -6.99
C ASP A 357 -25.09 1.41 -6.16
N ASP A 358 -25.27 1.22 -4.85
CA ASP A 358 -24.17 1.08 -3.89
C ASP A 358 -23.32 -0.18 -4.13
N TYR A 359 -23.92 -1.22 -4.72
CA TYR A 359 -23.27 -2.49 -4.95
C TYR A 359 -22.28 -2.42 -6.12
N ALA A 360 -22.58 -1.63 -7.15
CA ALA A 360 -21.61 -1.28 -8.20
C ALA A 360 -20.38 -0.56 -7.61
N ARG A 361 -20.59 0.34 -6.63
CA ARG A 361 -19.48 0.97 -5.90
C ARG A 361 -18.67 -0.05 -5.11
N ILE A 362 -19.33 -0.95 -4.36
CA ILE A 362 -18.65 -2.02 -3.61
C ILE A 362 -17.82 -2.91 -4.54
N ALA A 363 -18.36 -3.30 -5.69
CA ALA A 363 -17.64 -4.10 -6.68
C ALA A 363 -16.39 -3.37 -7.22
N ARG A 364 -16.49 -2.07 -7.49
CA ARG A 364 -15.34 -1.24 -7.87
C ARG A 364 -14.29 -1.16 -6.76
N GLN A 365 -14.71 -0.98 -5.51
CA GLN A 365 -13.79 -0.95 -4.35
C GLN A 365 -13.05 -2.27 -4.19
N GLN A 366 -13.73 -3.42 -4.32
CA GLN A 366 -13.09 -4.73 -4.31
C GLN A 366 -12.10 -4.89 -5.48
N CYS A 367 -12.42 -4.37 -6.67
CA CYS A 367 -11.53 -4.42 -7.82
C CYS A 367 -10.27 -3.58 -7.61
N VAL A 368 -10.42 -2.38 -7.06
CA VAL A 368 -9.31 -1.50 -6.67
C VAL A 368 -8.39 -2.22 -5.69
N GLN A 369 -8.94 -2.83 -4.63
CA GLN A 369 -8.16 -3.60 -3.65
C GLN A 369 -7.40 -4.78 -4.30
N GLN A 370 -8.06 -5.52 -5.19
CA GLN A 370 -7.41 -6.60 -5.96
C GLN A 370 -6.31 -6.07 -6.89
N ALA A 371 -6.52 -4.92 -7.54
CA ALA A 371 -5.53 -4.29 -8.41
C ALA A 371 -4.31 -3.84 -7.62
N MET A 372 -4.50 -3.29 -6.41
CA MET A 372 -3.42 -2.94 -5.49
C MET A 372 -2.62 -4.19 -5.09
N LEU A 373 -3.29 -5.28 -4.70
CA LEU A 373 -2.62 -6.53 -4.34
C LEU A 373 -1.84 -7.13 -5.52
N LYS A 374 -2.44 -7.16 -6.71
CA LYS A 374 -1.83 -7.72 -7.94
C LYS A 374 -0.61 -6.91 -8.40
N GLN A 375 -0.62 -5.59 -8.20
CA GLN A 375 0.47 -4.69 -8.59
C GLN A 375 1.48 -4.42 -7.45
N LEU A 376 1.27 -5.02 -6.27
CA LEU A 376 2.19 -4.90 -5.15
C LEU A 376 3.58 -5.41 -5.55
N ASP A 377 4.55 -4.50 -5.60
CA ASP A 377 5.94 -4.84 -5.94
C ASP A 377 6.86 -4.58 -4.74
N PRO A 378 7.65 -5.57 -4.28
CA PRO A 378 8.59 -5.36 -3.18
C PRO A 378 9.59 -4.23 -3.41
N ALA A 379 10.02 -3.99 -4.66
CA ALA A 379 10.96 -2.91 -4.95
C ALA A 379 10.27 -1.55 -4.87
N THR A 380 9.04 -1.41 -5.39
CA THR A 380 8.20 -0.23 -5.15
C THR A 380 7.95 -0.03 -3.66
N LEU A 381 7.55 -1.06 -2.91
CA LEU A 381 7.34 -0.96 -1.46
C LEU A 381 8.58 -0.47 -0.73
N LEU A 382 9.78 -0.94 -1.08
CA LEU A 382 11.03 -0.53 -0.44
C LEU A 382 11.46 0.90 -0.83
N THR A 383 11.29 1.27 -2.09
CA THR A 383 11.73 2.58 -2.63
C THR A 383 10.74 3.70 -2.38
N LYS A 384 9.46 3.37 -2.25
CA LYS A 384 8.34 4.28 -2.01
C LYS A 384 7.78 4.18 -0.60
N PHE A 385 8.45 3.43 0.27
CA PHE A 385 8.04 3.27 1.65
C PHE A 385 7.87 4.62 2.37
N GLU A 386 8.80 5.56 2.16
CA GLU A 386 8.71 6.90 2.73
C GLU A 386 7.47 7.66 2.21
N ASP A 387 7.23 7.64 0.90
CA ASP A 387 6.06 8.27 0.29
C ASP A 387 4.75 7.65 0.82
N ILE A 388 4.70 6.31 0.93
CA ILE A 388 3.57 5.53 1.47
C ILE A 388 3.35 5.83 2.96
N ALA A 389 4.42 5.87 3.75
CA ALA A 389 4.34 6.08 5.19
C ALA A 389 4.04 7.54 5.52
N ASN A 390 4.64 8.50 4.82
CA ASN A 390 4.32 9.93 4.95
C ASN A 390 2.89 10.22 4.49
N ALA A 391 2.44 9.57 3.39
CA ALA A 391 1.05 9.60 2.98
C ALA A 391 0.17 9.11 4.13
N GLY A 392 0.50 7.98 4.77
CA GLY A 392 -0.29 7.35 5.83
C GLY A 392 -0.36 8.10 7.17
N THR A 393 0.66 8.87 7.56
CA THR A 393 0.77 9.43 8.93
C THR A 393 -0.36 10.35 9.39
N LYS A 394 -1.15 10.93 8.47
CA LYS A 394 -2.26 11.84 8.80
C LYS A 394 -3.64 11.30 8.48
N VAL A 395 -3.71 10.07 7.98
CA VAL A 395 -4.87 9.58 7.21
C VAL A 395 -5.10 8.08 7.37
N VAL A 396 -4.17 7.35 8.00
CA VAL A 396 -4.31 5.94 8.32
C VAL A 396 -4.28 5.76 9.83
N ASP A 397 -5.31 5.11 10.36
CA ASP A 397 -5.41 4.66 11.74
C ASP A 397 -5.48 3.13 11.76
N SER A 398 -4.68 2.48 12.60
CA SER A 398 -4.65 1.02 12.69
C SER A 398 -4.23 0.55 14.07
N ASN A 399 -4.79 -0.58 14.50
CA ASN A 399 -4.35 -1.31 15.69
C ASN A 399 -3.35 -2.45 15.37
N ILE A 400 -2.80 -2.49 14.15
CA ILE A 400 -1.78 -3.46 13.76
C ILE A 400 -0.45 -3.13 14.45
N SER A 401 0.19 -4.16 15.03
CA SER A 401 1.50 -4.01 15.66
C SER A 401 2.61 -3.77 14.63
N SER A 402 3.41 -2.73 14.85
CA SER A 402 4.61 -2.45 14.05
C SER A 402 5.60 -3.61 13.99
N ASN A 403 5.61 -4.49 15.02
CA ASN A 403 6.49 -5.66 15.08
C ASN A 403 6.11 -6.76 14.08
N GLN A 404 4.87 -6.77 13.58
CA GLN A 404 4.37 -7.79 12.64
C GLN A 404 4.26 -7.29 11.20
N LEU A 405 4.56 -6.03 10.92
CA LEU A 405 4.53 -5.51 9.55
C LEU A 405 5.39 -6.33 8.60
N GLY A 406 6.58 -6.77 9.04
CA GLY A 406 7.44 -7.63 8.24
C GLY A 406 6.78 -8.96 7.83
N SER A 407 6.05 -9.61 8.75
CA SER A 407 5.31 -10.84 8.44
C SER A 407 4.09 -10.60 7.55
N PHE A 408 3.40 -9.47 7.70
CA PHE A 408 2.25 -9.15 6.86
C PHE A 408 2.66 -8.72 5.45
N VAL A 409 3.80 -8.07 5.28
CA VAL A 409 4.38 -7.82 3.95
C VAL A 409 4.71 -9.16 3.26
N ASP A 410 5.31 -10.11 3.96
CA ASP A 410 5.58 -11.45 3.41
C ASP A 410 4.29 -12.19 3.03
N LEU A 411 3.26 -12.10 3.89
CA LEU A 411 1.93 -12.64 3.63
C LEU A 411 1.26 -12.00 2.39
N ALA A 412 1.37 -10.68 2.23
CA ALA A 412 0.84 -9.96 1.08
C ALA A 412 1.56 -10.36 -0.22
N LEU A 413 2.89 -10.51 -0.18
CA LEU A 413 3.68 -10.99 -1.32
C LEU A 413 3.33 -12.43 -1.70
N LYS A 414 3.00 -13.27 -0.71
CA LYS A 414 2.50 -14.62 -0.93
C LYS A 414 1.10 -14.63 -1.55
N SER A 415 0.23 -13.71 -1.12
CA SER A 415 -1.14 -13.58 -1.60
C SER A 415 -1.24 -13.03 -3.02
N LYS A 416 -0.28 -12.20 -3.46
CA LYS A 416 -0.23 -11.58 -4.79
C LYS A 416 -0.53 -12.53 -5.96
N ASN A 417 -0.05 -13.77 -5.88
CA ASN A 417 -0.18 -14.76 -6.96
C ASN A 417 -1.34 -15.76 -6.73
N GLN A 418 -2.14 -15.57 -5.68
CA GLN A 418 -3.27 -16.43 -5.35
C GLN A 418 -4.57 -15.84 -5.92
N PRO A 419 -5.56 -16.68 -6.27
CA PRO A 419 -6.89 -16.18 -6.61
C PRO A 419 -7.51 -15.50 -5.38
N VAL A 420 -8.07 -14.31 -5.60
CA VAL A 420 -8.79 -13.57 -4.56
C VAL A 420 -10.27 -13.91 -4.68
N LYS A 421 -10.84 -14.53 -3.65
CA LYS A 421 -12.29 -14.75 -3.56
C LYS A 421 -12.99 -13.45 -3.17
N ARG A 422 -14.24 -13.28 -3.58
CA ARG A 422 -15.06 -12.12 -3.20
C ARG A 422 -16.38 -12.57 -2.63
N LEU A 423 -16.89 -11.80 -1.68
CA LEU A 423 -18.25 -11.91 -1.17
C LEU A 423 -18.75 -10.50 -0.85
N THR A 424 -19.96 -10.17 -1.29
CA THR A 424 -20.65 -8.94 -0.92
C THR A 424 -21.85 -9.31 -0.05
N ILE A 425 -22.04 -8.68 1.10
CA ILE A 425 -23.23 -8.90 1.95
C ILE A 425 -24.42 -8.12 1.37
N GLY A 426 -24.81 -8.50 0.15
CA GLY A 426 -25.79 -7.86 -0.73
C GLY A 426 -25.67 -8.42 -2.16
N PRO A 427 -26.35 -7.84 -3.16
CA PRO A 427 -26.19 -8.23 -4.56
C PRO A 427 -24.73 -8.20 -5.04
N PRO A 428 -24.31 -9.15 -5.90
CA PRO A 428 -25.14 -10.23 -6.47
C PRO A 428 -25.28 -11.47 -5.56
N ASP A 429 -24.60 -11.51 -4.41
CA ASP A 429 -24.48 -12.73 -3.60
C ASP A 429 -25.69 -12.95 -2.66
N PHE A 430 -26.48 -11.91 -2.43
CA PHE A 430 -27.72 -11.89 -1.65
C PHE A 430 -28.77 -10.99 -2.34
N ASP A 431 -30.03 -11.10 -1.90
CA ASP A 431 -31.12 -10.25 -2.40
C ASP A 431 -30.93 -8.76 -2.07
N ALA A 432 -31.55 -7.88 -2.85
CA ALA A 432 -31.36 -6.42 -2.72
C ALA A 432 -31.81 -5.85 -1.37
N SER A 433 -32.81 -6.46 -0.72
CA SER A 433 -33.33 -6.06 0.61
C SER A 433 -32.50 -6.59 1.78
N PHE A 434 -31.47 -7.40 1.50
CA PHE A 434 -30.73 -8.13 2.54
C PHE A 434 -30.01 -7.20 3.54
N SER A 435 -29.60 -6.00 3.10
CA SER A 435 -28.99 -5.02 4.02
C SER A 435 -29.97 -4.47 5.07
N THR A 436 -31.27 -4.48 4.79
CA THR A 436 -32.32 -4.00 5.72
C THR A 436 -32.81 -5.10 6.66
N VAL A 437 -32.89 -6.34 6.18
CA VAL A 437 -33.37 -7.49 6.96
C VAL A 437 -32.39 -8.66 6.81
N PRO A 438 -31.20 -8.57 7.45
CA PRO A 438 -30.16 -9.58 7.28
C PRO A 438 -30.52 -10.89 7.98
N ASP A 439 -30.27 -12.01 7.29
CA ASP A 439 -30.25 -13.35 7.87
C ASP A 439 -28.80 -13.71 8.24
N PHE A 440 -28.48 -13.60 9.53
CA PHE A 440 -27.11 -13.81 10.01
C PHE A 440 -26.63 -15.26 9.86
N ASP A 441 -27.52 -16.25 9.97
CA ASP A 441 -27.15 -17.66 9.78
C ASP A 441 -26.73 -17.89 8.33
N LEU A 442 -27.45 -17.29 7.37
CA LEU A 442 -27.09 -17.32 5.96
C LEU A 442 -25.77 -16.59 5.68
N ILE A 443 -25.54 -15.41 6.30
CA ILE A 443 -24.25 -14.70 6.21
C ILE A 443 -23.12 -15.61 6.67
N HIS A 444 -23.24 -16.18 7.87
CA HIS A 444 -22.19 -17.01 8.47
C HIS A 444 -21.91 -18.23 7.59
N SER A 445 -22.95 -18.88 7.07
CA SER A 445 -22.79 -20.01 6.14
C SER A 445 -22.03 -19.62 4.87
N LYS A 446 -22.40 -18.52 4.20
CA LYS A 446 -21.74 -18.05 2.97
C LYS A 446 -20.32 -17.55 3.22
N VAL A 447 -20.06 -16.93 4.37
CA VAL A 447 -18.71 -16.54 4.79
C VAL A 447 -17.85 -17.79 4.96
N GLN A 448 -18.33 -18.81 5.67
CA GLN A 448 -17.60 -20.06 5.86
C GLN A 448 -17.37 -20.79 4.53
N GLU A 449 -18.35 -20.85 3.63
CA GLU A 449 -18.19 -21.41 2.29
C GLU A 449 -17.12 -20.65 1.48
N THR A 450 -17.15 -19.32 1.52
CA THR A 450 -16.17 -18.48 0.83
C THR A 450 -14.75 -18.72 1.38
N LEU A 451 -14.61 -18.83 2.71
CA LEU A 451 -13.33 -19.02 3.37
C LEU A 451 -12.83 -20.48 3.37
N ALA A 452 -13.71 -21.45 3.12
CA ALA A 452 -13.32 -22.85 3.00
C ALA A 452 -12.27 -22.99 1.88
N GLY A 453 -11.12 -23.58 2.24
CA GLY A 453 -10.04 -23.81 1.28
C GLY A 453 -10.51 -24.73 0.15
N SER A 454 -9.75 -24.76 -0.95
CA SER A 454 -9.93 -25.71 -2.06
C SER A 454 -9.78 -27.19 -1.67
N ASN A 455 -9.57 -27.49 -0.38
CA ASN A 455 -9.39 -28.81 0.22
C ASN A 455 -10.37 -29.12 1.39
N GLY A 456 -11.58 -28.51 1.40
CA GLY A 456 -12.66 -29.07 2.23
C GLY A 456 -12.96 -30.51 1.82
N PRO A 457 -13.36 -31.43 2.74
CA PRO A 457 -13.74 -32.78 2.36
C PRO A 457 -14.83 -32.68 1.28
N LYS A 458 -14.58 -33.29 0.11
CA LYS A 458 -15.64 -33.51 -0.88
C LYS A 458 -16.79 -34.17 -0.12
N ALA A 459 -17.90 -33.46 0.01
CA ALA A 459 -19.14 -34.10 0.39
C ALA A 459 -19.41 -35.16 -0.69
N ASP A 460 -19.37 -36.41 -0.27
CA ASP A 460 -19.60 -37.57 -1.12
C ASP A 460 -20.92 -37.41 -1.88
N ASP A 461 -20.92 -37.90 -3.12
CA ASP A 461 -22.06 -37.99 -4.03
C ASP A 461 -23.34 -38.43 -3.31
N ALA A 462 -24.21 -37.48 -2.99
CA ALA A 462 -25.62 -37.75 -2.74
C ALA A 462 -26.33 -37.84 -4.10
N LEU A 463 -26.28 -39.06 -4.65
CA LEU A 463 -27.12 -39.54 -5.75
C LEU A 463 -28.58 -39.12 -5.57
N VAL A 464 -29.05 -38.15 -6.35
CA VAL A 464 -30.47 -37.97 -6.62
C VAL A 464 -30.84 -38.90 -7.76
N THR A 465 -31.26 -40.12 -7.41
CA THR A 465 -32.01 -40.99 -8.32
C THR A 465 -33.46 -40.49 -8.40
N GLY A 466 -33.83 -39.91 -9.55
CA GLY A 466 -35.21 -39.60 -9.90
C GLY A 466 -35.49 -39.99 -11.36
N ASN A 467 -35.94 -41.22 -11.56
CA ASN A 467 -36.39 -41.76 -12.85
C ASN A 467 -37.73 -41.13 -13.28
N GLY A 468 -37.81 -40.71 -14.55
CA GLY A 468 -38.85 -41.19 -15.46
C GLY A 468 -40.09 -40.31 -15.73
N ALA A 469 -40.16 -39.85 -16.99
CA ALA A 469 -41.28 -39.99 -17.93
C ALA A 469 -41.92 -38.70 -18.50
N ALA A 470 -41.39 -38.34 -19.68
CA ALA A 470 -42.09 -38.26 -20.97
C ALA A 470 -43.05 -37.09 -21.34
N ALA A 471 -42.69 -36.50 -22.49
CA ALA A 471 -43.51 -36.14 -23.67
C ALA A 471 -43.84 -34.66 -23.91
N GLY A 472 -43.43 -34.16 -25.09
CA GLY A 472 -44.10 -33.02 -25.76
C GLY A 472 -43.20 -32.07 -26.55
N THR A 473 -42.83 -32.45 -27.78
CA THR A 473 -42.16 -31.60 -28.77
C THR A 473 -43.11 -30.55 -29.36
N ILE A 474 -42.75 -29.27 -29.42
CA ILE A 474 -43.17 -28.36 -30.50
C ILE A 474 -42.09 -27.30 -30.76
N VAL A 475 -41.73 -27.13 -32.04
CA VAL A 475 -40.84 -26.10 -32.59
C VAL A 475 -41.70 -25.06 -33.31
N ALA A 476 -41.47 -23.76 -33.06
CA ALA A 476 -41.22 -22.70 -34.06
C ALA A 476 -41.70 -21.28 -33.62
N ALA A 477 -40.93 -20.29 -34.09
CA ALA A 477 -41.18 -18.85 -34.23
C ALA A 477 -40.81 -17.92 -33.05
N GLY A 478 -39.77 -17.10 -33.25
CA GLY A 478 -39.63 -15.78 -32.62
C GLY A 478 -40.01 -14.67 -33.60
N PRO A 479 -39.72 -13.38 -33.33
CA PRO A 479 -39.45 -12.73 -32.05
C PRO A 479 -40.44 -11.56 -31.78
N VAL A 480 -40.68 -11.18 -30.52
CA VAL A 480 -41.20 -9.85 -30.17
C VAL A 480 -40.52 -9.37 -28.89
N ALA A 481 -39.98 -8.15 -28.97
CA ALA A 481 -39.38 -7.39 -27.90
C ALA A 481 -40.36 -7.09 -26.75
N GLY A 482 -39.87 -7.11 -25.51
CA GLY A 482 -40.63 -6.61 -24.36
C GLY A 482 -40.04 -7.05 -23.02
N SER A 483 -39.61 -6.06 -22.22
CA SER A 483 -39.27 -6.08 -20.79
C SER A 483 -38.12 -6.98 -20.32
N HIS A 484 -36.94 -6.37 -20.11
CA HIS A 484 -35.96 -6.89 -19.16
C HIS A 484 -36.40 -6.51 -17.73
N PRO A 485 -36.57 -7.47 -16.81
CA PRO A 485 -36.65 -7.16 -15.39
C PRO A 485 -35.28 -6.65 -14.92
N ALA A 486 -35.28 -5.57 -14.16
CA ALA A 486 -34.12 -5.19 -13.36
C ALA A 486 -33.82 -6.32 -12.36
N GLY A 487 -32.59 -6.83 -12.36
CA GLY A 487 -32.14 -7.73 -11.31
C GLY A 487 -31.32 -8.92 -11.80
N GLN A 488 -30.05 -8.66 -12.13
CA GLN A 488 -28.91 -9.54 -11.81
C GLN A 488 -27.64 -8.88 -12.35
N LEU A 489 -26.84 -8.31 -11.46
CA LEU A 489 -25.46 -7.95 -11.79
C LEU A 489 -24.71 -9.27 -12.08
N PRO A 490 -24.10 -9.45 -13.27
CA PRO A 490 -23.35 -10.66 -13.58
C PRO A 490 -22.20 -10.82 -12.59
N SER A 491 -22.00 -12.04 -12.06
CA SER A 491 -20.78 -12.38 -11.34
C SER A 491 -19.57 -12.05 -12.21
N PRO A 492 -18.61 -11.23 -11.75
CA PRO A 492 -17.49 -10.84 -12.59
C PRO A 492 -16.56 -12.04 -12.82
N SER A 493 -16.71 -12.72 -13.95
CA SER A 493 -15.59 -13.36 -14.64
C SER A 493 -14.67 -12.25 -15.16
N ALA A 494 -13.37 -12.52 -15.31
CA ALA A 494 -12.46 -11.60 -15.99
C ALA A 494 -12.82 -11.39 -17.48
N ASP A 495 -13.79 -12.16 -17.98
CA ASP A 495 -14.24 -12.24 -19.37
C ASP A 495 -15.51 -11.43 -19.60
N PHE A 496 -15.46 -10.13 -19.27
CA PHE A 496 -16.47 -9.18 -19.75
C PHE A 496 -15.88 -8.28 -20.83
N THR A 497 -16.76 -7.85 -21.74
CA THR A 497 -16.45 -6.84 -22.76
C THR A 497 -16.86 -5.47 -22.24
N PRO A 498 -15.93 -4.51 -22.14
CA PRO A 498 -16.26 -3.14 -21.76
C PRO A 498 -17.30 -2.54 -22.70
N VAL A 499 -18.32 -1.89 -22.14
CA VAL A 499 -19.34 -1.19 -22.90
C VAL A 499 -18.80 0.17 -23.31
N THR A 500 -18.37 0.26 -24.57
CA THR A 500 -17.81 1.48 -25.17
C THR A 500 -18.71 2.06 -26.26
N THR A 501 -19.79 1.38 -26.63
CA THR A 501 -20.74 1.80 -27.65
C THR A 501 -22.18 1.71 -27.13
N THR A 502 -23.04 2.57 -27.65
CA THR A 502 -24.50 2.48 -27.50
C THR A 502 -25.06 1.22 -28.17
N PRO A 503 -26.32 0.83 -27.90
CA PRO A 503 -26.94 -0.35 -28.54
C PRO A 503 -26.98 -0.32 -30.07
N ASP A 504 -27.00 0.86 -30.68
CA ASP A 504 -26.94 1.10 -32.12
C ASP A 504 -25.50 1.18 -32.68
N GLY A 505 -24.49 0.97 -31.83
CA GLY A 505 -23.08 0.87 -32.23
C GLY A 505 -22.33 2.21 -32.29
N THR A 506 -22.94 3.31 -31.83
CA THR A 506 -22.23 4.60 -31.77
C THR A 506 -21.29 4.63 -30.56
N PRO A 507 -20.08 5.19 -30.67
CA PRO A 507 -19.18 5.31 -29.52
C PRO A 507 -19.81 6.14 -28.41
N ILE A 508 -19.75 5.65 -27.18
CA ILE A 508 -20.09 6.44 -25.99
C ILE A 508 -18.95 7.43 -25.78
N THR A 509 -19.25 8.73 -25.81
CA THR A 509 -18.28 9.80 -25.56
C THR A 509 -18.70 10.68 -24.39
N ILE A 510 -17.76 11.48 -23.89
CA ILE A 510 -18.05 12.48 -22.85
C ILE A 510 -19.13 13.44 -23.33
N GLU A 511 -19.10 13.87 -24.59
CA GLU A 511 -20.09 14.78 -25.18
C GLU A 511 -21.49 14.17 -25.19
N LEU A 512 -21.61 12.86 -25.47
CA LEU A 512 -22.88 12.16 -25.40
C LEU A 512 -23.43 12.14 -23.97
N LEU A 513 -22.62 11.69 -23.01
CA LEU A 513 -23.03 11.58 -21.59
C LEU A 513 -23.39 12.96 -21.01
N ASN A 514 -22.58 13.97 -21.31
CA ASN A 514 -22.81 15.35 -20.91
C ASN A 514 -24.04 15.94 -21.61
N GLY A 515 -24.27 15.59 -22.88
CA GLY A 515 -25.45 15.99 -23.63
C GLY A 515 -26.74 15.42 -23.03
N LEU A 516 -26.74 14.13 -22.66
CA LEU A 516 -27.85 13.48 -21.95
C LEU A 516 -28.13 14.15 -20.60
N LYS A 517 -27.08 14.45 -19.82
CA LYS A 517 -27.24 15.15 -18.52
C LYS A 517 -27.82 16.54 -18.71
N ALA A 518 -27.35 17.30 -19.71
CA ALA A 518 -27.86 18.63 -20.02
C ALA A 518 -29.33 18.62 -20.48
N GLN A 519 -29.78 17.52 -21.09
CA GLN A 519 -31.18 17.31 -21.49
C GLN A 519 -32.06 16.77 -20.34
N GLY A 520 -31.46 16.41 -19.19
CA GLY A 520 -32.15 15.77 -18.07
C GLY A 520 -32.45 14.29 -18.28
N ASP A 521 -31.86 13.64 -19.29
CA ASP A 521 -32.04 12.22 -19.57
C ASP A 521 -31.08 11.37 -18.71
N GLU A 522 -31.34 11.33 -17.40
CA GLU A 522 -30.55 10.51 -16.50
C GLU A 522 -30.78 9.02 -16.72
N GLN A 523 -31.96 8.60 -17.19
CA GLN A 523 -32.22 7.18 -17.44
C GLN A 523 -31.36 6.67 -18.61
N GLY A 524 -31.25 7.45 -19.69
CA GLY A 524 -30.33 7.13 -20.78
C GLY A 524 -28.88 6.99 -20.30
N ILE A 525 -28.43 7.84 -19.37
CA ILE A 525 -27.11 7.69 -18.76
C ILE A 525 -27.02 6.38 -17.96
N ARG A 526 -28.00 6.09 -17.09
CA ARG A 526 -28.05 4.87 -16.27
C ARG A 526 -27.95 3.62 -17.13
N ASP A 527 -28.66 3.58 -18.25
CA ASP A 527 -28.65 2.45 -19.18
C ASP A 527 -27.27 2.29 -19.84
N LEU A 528 -26.61 3.39 -20.22
CA LEU A 528 -25.28 3.38 -20.84
C LEU A 528 -24.16 3.01 -19.87
N VAL A 529 -24.30 3.31 -18.57
CA VAL A 529 -23.25 3.07 -17.56
C VAL A 529 -23.55 1.91 -16.62
N ALA A 530 -24.60 1.13 -16.86
CA ALA A 530 -25.06 0.04 -16.01
C ALA A 530 -23.97 -1.01 -15.70
N THR A 531 -23.00 -1.19 -16.59
CA THR A 531 -21.88 -2.14 -16.42
C THR A 531 -20.69 -1.59 -15.65
N ASN A 532 -20.76 -0.36 -15.13
CA ASN A 532 -19.62 0.29 -14.48
C ASN A 532 -19.22 -0.33 -13.11
N GLY A 533 -20.00 -1.29 -12.60
CA GLY A 533 -19.61 -2.15 -11.48
C GLY A 533 -18.74 -3.35 -11.89
N GLN A 534 -18.69 -3.70 -13.18
CA GLN A 534 -17.81 -4.76 -13.69
C GLN A 534 -16.38 -4.24 -13.78
N CYS A 535 -15.44 -5.00 -13.21
CA CYS A 535 -14.04 -4.61 -13.17
C CYS A 535 -13.12 -5.82 -13.04
N ALA A 536 -11.95 -5.77 -13.68
CA ALA A 536 -10.89 -6.76 -13.52
C ALA A 536 -9.50 -6.10 -13.32
N PRO A 537 -8.67 -6.59 -12.38
CA PRO A 537 -7.31 -6.09 -12.19
C PRO A 537 -6.36 -6.56 -13.30
N LEU A 538 -5.55 -5.65 -13.86
CA LEU A 538 -4.67 -5.92 -15.02
C LEU A 538 -3.22 -6.29 -14.67
#